data_AF-A0A7L5YQW3-F1
#
_entry.id   AF-A0A7L5YQW3-F1
#
_cell.length_a   1.000
_cell.length_b   1.000
_cell.length_c   1.000
_cell.angle_alpha   90.00
_cell.angle_beta   90.00
_cell.angle_gamma   90.00
#
_symmetry.space_group_name_H-M   'P 1'
#
loop_
_entity.id
_entity.type
_entity.pdbx_description
1 polymer ?
#
loop_
_entity_poly.entity_id
_entity_poly.type
_entity_poly.pdbx_seq_one_letter_code
_entity_poly.pdbx_strand_id
1 'polypeptide(L)'
;MVRNGQPAFEDLIIENNDAAGGRGGGVAVRSGAQVVISNSIVRNNTAHRGAGAIVVGSSTRLTLNNVAIESNTTAAGGAGILVTDGAQLTTNGGAVHANTAQNAGGGIFFDPSTVGTINATRLSENRGLYGGAIYARHASVTLSHAEVTGNVANRDGGGMVVLEASTALVEDTTLANNRAETGQGGAIVVQEAGAVLTVRRSTLRNNQSALQAGGIRLTGVGAR
;
A
#
# COMPACT_ATOMS: atom_id res chain seq x y z
N MET A 1 18.38 -7.17 -7.21
CA MET A 1 18.57 -6.15 -6.15
C MET A 1 19.26 -4.93 -6.77
N VAL A 2 18.77 -3.73 -6.49
CA VAL A 2 19.38 -2.46 -6.95
C VAL A 2 20.00 -1.74 -5.76
N ARG A 3 21.26 -1.27 -5.90
CA ARG A 3 21.98 -0.46 -4.91
C ARG A 3 22.65 0.71 -5.60
N ASN A 4 22.41 1.93 -5.10
CA ASN A 4 22.91 3.18 -5.68
C ASN A 4 22.46 3.39 -7.15
N GLY A 5 22.66 4.61 -7.66
CA GLY A 5 22.39 4.95 -9.06
C GLY A 5 20.92 5.19 -9.40
N GLN A 6 20.66 5.36 -10.71
CA GLN A 6 19.35 5.74 -11.23
C GLN A 6 18.88 4.84 -12.39
N PRO A 7 18.78 3.51 -12.21
CA PRO A 7 18.38 2.63 -13.31
C PRO A 7 16.90 2.80 -13.65
N ALA A 8 16.62 2.69 -14.94
CA ALA A 8 15.28 2.57 -15.48
C ALA A 8 15.08 1.15 -16.03
N PHE A 9 13.92 0.56 -15.72
CA PHE A 9 13.50 -0.74 -16.20
C PHE A 9 12.18 -0.59 -16.96
N GLU A 10 12.06 -1.25 -18.10
CA GLU A 10 10.88 -1.16 -18.96
C GLU A 10 10.57 -2.52 -19.59
N ASP A 11 9.28 -2.77 -19.83
CA ASP A 11 8.75 -3.96 -20.50
C ASP A 11 9.19 -5.28 -19.84
N LEU A 12 9.23 -5.30 -18.50
CA LEU A 12 9.65 -6.47 -17.73
C LEU A 12 8.46 -7.27 -17.21
N ILE A 13 8.67 -8.59 -17.09
CA ILE A 13 7.87 -9.48 -16.27
C ILE A 13 8.77 -10.08 -15.20
N ILE A 14 8.47 -9.80 -13.93
CA ILE A 14 9.20 -10.31 -12.77
C ILE A 14 8.26 -11.23 -12.01
N GLU A 15 8.44 -12.54 -12.16
CA GLU A 15 7.47 -13.50 -11.64
C GLU A 15 8.04 -14.78 -11.05
N ASN A 16 7.26 -15.38 -10.15
CA ASN A 16 7.52 -16.69 -9.53
C ASN A 16 8.86 -16.75 -8.79
N ASN A 17 9.24 -15.65 -8.13
CA ASN A 17 10.43 -15.60 -7.28
C ASN A 17 10.05 -15.81 -5.82
N ASP A 18 10.89 -16.55 -5.08
CA ASP A 18 10.74 -16.78 -3.64
C ASP A 18 11.98 -16.32 -2.88
N ALA A 19 11.78 -15.34 -1.98
CA ALA A 19 12.80 -14.83 -1.09
C ALA A 19 12.66 -15.42 0.33
N ALA A 20 12.97 -16.70 0.50
CA ALA A 20 12.91 -17.43 1.77
C ALA A 20 13.62 -16.72 2.95
N GLY A 21 14.79 -16.10 2.69
CA GLY A 21 15.54 -15.30 3.67
C GLY A 21 15.55 -13.79 3.38
N GLY A 22 14.91 -13.36 2.28
CA GLY A 22 15.00 -12.00 1.77
C GLY A 22 13.82 -11.11 2.19
N ARG A 23 13.95 -9.82 1.86
CA ARG A 23 12.89 -8.83 2.15
C ARG A 23 11.96 -8.59 0.96
N GLY A 24 12.41 -8.69 -0.29
CA GLY A 24 11.55 -8.52 -1.48
C GLY A 24 11.58 -9.77 -2.35
N GLY A 25 10.41 -10.35 -2.65
CA GLY A 25 10.32 -11.57 -3.49
C GLY A 25 10.71 -11.30 -4.94
N GLY A 26 10.25 -10.20 -5.54
CA GLY A 26 10.63 -9.80 -6.90
C GLY A 26 11.77 -8.77 -6.95
N VAL A 27 11.58 -7.60 -6.34
CA VAL A 27 12.51 -6.47 -6.42
C VAL A 27 12.89 -5.95 -5.03
N ALA A 28 14.16 -5.61 -4.86
CA ALA A 28 14.65 -4.90 -3.68
C ALA A 28 15.45 -3.68 -4.11
N VAL A 29 14.96 -2.50 -3.74
CA VAL A 29 15.59 -1.19 -3.96
C VAL A 29 16.18 -0.69 -2.64
N ARG A 30 17.48 -0.47 -2.59
CA ARG A 30 18.19 -0.11 -1.34
C ARG A 30 19.31 0.90 -1.59
N SER A 31 19.84 1.44 -0.50
CA SER A 31 21.07 2.24 -0.48
C SER A 31 20.98 3.46 -1.41
N GLY A 32 20.00 4.35 -1.18
CA GLY A 32 19.92 5.62 -1.91
C GLY A 32 19.58 5.55 -3.40
N ALA A 33 19.34 4.36 -3.95
CA ALA A 33 18.94 4.17 -5.34
C ALA A 33 17.66 4.93 -5.69
N GLN A 34 17.60 5.43 -6.92
CA GLN A 34 16.40 6.06 -7.48
C GLN A 34 15.97 5.26 -8.71
N VAL A 35 14.96 4.41 -8.56
CA VAL A 35 14.58 3.44 -9.59
C VAL A 35 13.30 3.89 -10.28
N VAL A 36 13.28 3.79 -11.60
CA VAL A 36 12.05 3.91 -12.40
C VAL A 36 11.73 2.56 -13.00
N ILE A 37 10.50 2.08 -12.83
CA ILE A 37 9.98 0.90 -13.53
C ILE A 37 8.76 1.33 -14.33
N SER A 38 8.77 1.05 -15.63
CA SER A 38 7.70 1.42 -16.56
C SER A 38 7.13 0.18 -17.26
N ASN A 39 5.83 0.19 -17.57
CA ASN A 39 5.20 -0.78 -18.48
C ASN A 39 5.51 -2.25 -18.13
N SER A 40 5.53 -2.59 -16.85
CA SER A 40 6.03 -3.86 -16.36
C SER A 40 5.03 -4.56 -15.45
N ILE A 41 5.25 -5.86 -15.22
CA ILE A 41 4.45 -6.70 -14.34
C ILE A 41 5.36 -7.34 -13.29
N VAL A 42 4.97 -7.27 -12.01
CA VAL A 42 5.61 -7.99 -10.91
C VAL A 42 4.57 -8.87 -10.24
N ARG A 43 4.66 -10.19 -10.46
CA ARG A 43 3.58 -11.11 -10.12
C ARG A 43 3.99 -12.42 -9.47
N ASN A 44 3.13 -13.02 -8.67
CA ASN A 44 3.33 -14.35 -8.10
C ASN A 44 4.67 -14.49 -7.35
N ASN A 45 5.16 -13.41 -6.74
CA ASN A 45 6.39 -13.45 -5.95
C ASN A 45 6.05 -13.57 -4.46
N THR A 46 6.94 -14.24 -3.73
CA THR A 46 6.77 -14.56 -2.32
C THR A 46 7.97 -14.11 -1.50
N ALA A 47 7.74 -13.59 -0.29
CA ALA A 47 8.78 -13.34 0.69
C ALA A 47 8.31 -13.68 2.11
N HIS A 48 9.24 -14.06 2.98
CA HIS A 48 8.90 -14.42 4.36
C HIS A 48 9.06 -13.27 5.37
N ARG A 49 9.87 -12.25 5.06
CA ARG A 49 10.26 -11.18 6.02
C ARG A 49 10.13 -9.75 5.48
N GLY A 50 9.42 -9.54 4.38
CA GLY A 50 9.16 -8.19 3.84
C GLY A 50 8.01 -8.21 2.84
N ALA A 51 8.18 -7.63 1.65
CA ALA A 51 7.18 -7.62 0.60
C ALA A 51 7.28 -8.83 -0.34
N GLY A 52 6.14 -9.38 -0.74
CA GLY A 52 6.07 -10.40 -1.78
C GLY A 52 6.63 -9.87 -3.09
N ALA A 53 6.24 -8.67 -3.51
CA ALA A 53 6.72 -8.08 -4.76
C ALA A 53 7.96 -7.19 -4.58
N ILE A 54 7.80 -5.99 -4.00
CA ILE A 54 8.84 -4.96 -4.01
C ILE A 54 9.12 -4.41 -2.61
N VAL A 55 10.39 -4.39 -2.21
CA VAL A 55 10.84 -3.60 -1.05
C VAL A 55 11.57 -2.35 -1.48
N VAL A 56 11.16 -1.22 -0.91
CA VAL A 56 11.74 0.11 -1.09
C VAL A 56 12.35 0.55 0.25
N GLY A 57 13.67 0.44 0.37
CA GLY A 57 14.40 0.63 1.63
C GLY A 57 15.21 1.93 1.71
N SER A 58 16.12 1.99 2.68
CA SER A 58 16.72 3.23 3.21
C SER A 58 17.10 4.30 2.18
N SER A 59 16.48 5.47 2.34
CA SER A 59 16.70 6.70 1.55
C SER A 59 16.56 6.53 0.03
N THR A 60 15.77 5.55 -0.42
CA THR A 60 15.54 5.31 -1.86
C THR A 60 14.29 6.01 -2.37
N ARG A 61 14.22 6.16 -3.70
CA ARG A 61 13.00 6.55 -4.41
C ARG A 61 12.65 5.50 -5.44
N LEU A 62 11.42 5.00 -5.43
CA LEU A 62 10.89 4.15 -6.49
C LEU A 62 9.74 4.87 -7.18
N THR A 63 9.83 4.99 -8.50
CA THR A 63 8.73 5.46 -9.36
C THR A 63 8.24 4.31 -10.23
N LEU A 64 6.94 4.04 -10.16
CA LEU A 64 6.26 3.04 -10.98
C LEU A 64 5.34 3.75 -11.97
N ASN A 65 5.56 3.56 -13.26
CA ASN A 65 4.72 4.14 -14.32
C ASN A 65 4.02 3.00 -15.06
N ASN A 66 2.69 2.93 -14.96
CA ASN A 66 1.91 1.89 -15.61
C ASN A 66 2.42 0.48 -15.30
N VAL A 67 2.58 0.16 -14.00
CA VAL A 67 3.08 -1.14 -13.54
C VAL A 67 1.96 -1.92 -12.86
N ALA A 68 1.87 -3.22 -13.16
CA ALA A 68 1.00 -4.15 -12.45
C ALA A 68 1.79 -4.91 -11.37
N ILE A 69 1.36 -4.82 -10.11
CA ILE A 69 1.87 -5.58 -8.98
C ILE A 69 0.77 -6.54 -8.53
N GLU A 70 0.89 -7.83 -8.86
CA GLU A 70 -0.25 -8.74 -8.77
C GLU A 70 0.03 -10.10 -8.10
N SER A 71 -0.92 -10.58 -7.29
CA SER A 71 -0.86 -11.93 -6.73
C SER A 71 0.44 -12.24 -5.96
N ASN A 72 1.06 -11.24 -5.35
CA ASN A 72 2.26 -11.43 -4.54
C ASN A 72 1.85 -11.69 -3.08
N THR A 73 2.65 -12.50 -2.38
CA THR A 73 2.30 -12.95 -1.03
C THR A 73 3.44 -12.75 -0.02
N THR A 74 3.10 -12.48 1.22
CA THR A 74 4.07 -12.44 2.32
C THR A 74 3.46 -12.84 3.66
N ALA A 75 4.27 -13.49 4.50
CA ALA A 75 3.92 -13.71 5.91
C ALA A 75 4.10 -12.45 6.78
N ALA A 76 4.78 -11.42 6.25
CA ALA A 76 5.00 -10.15 6.93
C ALA A 76 3.95 -9.10 6.50
N GLY A 77 4.35 -7.85 6.30
CA GLY A 77 3.50 -6.78 5.77
C GLY A 77 3.99 -6.22 4.43
N GLY A 78 3.06 -5.64 3.66
CA GLY A 78 3.32 -5.04 2.35
C GLY A 78 3.41 -6.07 1.23
N ALA A 79 2.40 -6.90 1.00
CA ALA A 79 2.55 -8.04 0.06
C ALA A 79 2.86 -7.61 -1.37
N GLY A 80 2.22 -6.54 -1.84
CA GLY A 80 2.66 -5.87 -3.06
C GLY A 80 3.95 -5.10 -2.80
N ILE A 81 3.87 -4.01 -2.02
CA ILE A 81 4.99 -3.10 -1.81
C ILE A 81 5.17 -2.81 -0.32
N LEU A 82 6.41 -2.88 0.17
CA LEU A 82 6.81 -2.39 1.48
C LEU A 82 7.77 -1.21 1.31
N VAL A 83 7.39 -0.06 1.83
CA VAL A 83 8.19 1.17 1.87
C VAL A 83 8.66 1.39 3.31
N THR A 84 9.96 1.55 3.52
CA THR A 84 10.53 1.65 4.87
C THR A 84 11.76 2.58 4.89
N ASP A 85 12.28 2.86 6.09
CA ASP A 85 13.56 3.56 6.31
C ASP A 85 13.66 4.93 5.59
N GLY A 86 12.60 5.73 5.61
CA GLY A 86 12.62 7.06 4.99
C GLY A 86 12.49 7.05 3.47
N ALA A 87 12.16 5.91 2.87
CA ALA A 87 12.02 5.79 1.43
C ALA A 87 10.73 6.43 0.89
N GLN A 88 10.71 6.66 -0.43
CA GLN A 88 9.58 7.24 -1.13
C GLN A 88 9.11 6.34 -2.26
N LEU A 89 7.79 6.24 -2.39
CA LEU A 89 7.12 5.56 -3.48
C LEU A 89 6.24 6.54 -4.25
N THR A 90 6.39 6.53 -5.57
CA THR A 90 5.47 7.19 -6.48
C THR A 90 4.89 6.15 -7.44
N THR A 91 3.57 6.10 -7.58
CA THR A 91 2.89 5.31 -8.63
C THR A 91 2.09 6.23 -9.54
N ASN A 92 2.22 6.03 -10.85
CA ASN A 92 1.51 6.78 -11.88
C ASN A 92 0.85 5.78 -12.82
N GLY A 93 -0.44 5.51 -12.61
CA GLY A 93 -1.14 4.46 -13.36
C GLY A 93 -0.81 3.04 -12.89
N GLY A 94 -1.37 2.06 -13.59
CA GLY A 94 -1.18 0.65 -13.28
C GLY A 94 -2.07 0.15 -12.13
N ALA A 95 -1.72 -0.99 -11.57
CA ALA A 95 -2.52 -1.67 -10.56
C ALA A 95 -1.67 -2.35 -9.49
N VAL A 96 -2.14 -2.32 -8.24
CA VAL A 96 -1.69 -3.17 -7.15
C VAL A 96 -2.87 -4.05 -6.77
N HIS A 97 -2.88 -5.30 -7.22
CA HIS A 97 -4.07 -6.14 -7.11
C HIS A 97 -3.84 -7.58 -6.63
N ALA A 98 -4.82 -8.14 -5.94
CA ALA A 98 -4.81 -9.53 -5.47
C ALA A 98 -3.57 -9.90 -4.59
N ASN A 99 -2.91 -8.93 -3.97
CA ASN A 99 -1.76 -9.19 -3.11
C ASN A 99 -2.22 -9.54 -1.69
N THR A 100 -1.55 -10.49 -1.05
CA THR A 100 -1.96 -11.01 0.27
C THR A 100 -0.84 -10.94 1.30
N ALA A 101 -1.02 -10.11 2.32
CA ALA A 101 -0.15 -10.00 3.49
C ALA A 101 -0.83 -10.66 4.70
N GLN A 102 -0.11 -11.51 5.44
CA GLN A 102 -0.64 -12.05 6.70
C GLN A 102 -0.73 -11.00 7.82
N ASN A 103 0.02 -9.91 7.72
CA ASN A 103 0.00 -8.81 8.69
C ASN A 103 -0.57 -7.52 8.09
N ALA A 104 0.22 -6.49 7.80
CA ALA A 104 -0.33 -5.19 7.40
C ALA A 104 -0.15 -4.90 5.91
N GLY A 105 -1.05 -4.11 5.31
CA GLY A 105 -0.92 -3.58 3.95
C GLY A 105 -0.90 -4.68 2.90
N GLY A 106 -2.07 -5.23 2.57
CA GLY A 106 -2.17 -6.26 1.53
C GLY A 106 -1.58 -5.78 0.21
N GLY A 107 -1.92 -4.56 -0.21
CA GLY A 107 -1.31 -3.90 -1.36
C GLY A 107 0.02 -3.24 -1.01
N ILE A 108 -0.03 -2.19 -0.20
CA ILE A 108 1.10 -1.33 0.13
C ILE A 108 1.18 -1.11 1.64
N PHE A 109 2.37 -1.27 2.21
CA PHE A 109 2.68 -0.90 3.58
C PHE A 109 3.73 0.23 3.59
N PHE A 110 3.34 1.38 4.13
CA PHE A 110 4.22 2.47 4.52
C PHE A 110 4.60 2.37 6.01
N ASP A 111 5.84 1.97 6.26
CA ASP A 111 6.48 1.93 7.58
C ASP A 111 6.93 3.36 7.99
N PRO A 112 7.32 3.63 9.25
CA PRO A 112 7.61 4.97 9.73
C PRO A 112 8.57 5.80 8.87
N SER A 113 8.29 7.10 8.85
CA SER A 113 9.05 8.15 8.16
C SER A 113 9.03 8.07 6.64
N THR A 114 8.07 7.35 6.04
CA THR A 114 7.99 7.18 4.58
C THR A 114 6.98 8.10 3.92
N VAL A 115 7.12 8.26 2.60
CA VAL A 115 6.22 9.08 1.78
C VAL A 115 5.69 8.28 0.59
N GLY A 116 4.39 8.35 0.36
CA GLY A 116 3.70 7.71 -0.74
C GLY A 116 2.88 8.70 -1.56
N THR A 117 3.10 8.71 -2.88
CA THR A 117 2.25 9.41 -3.84
C THR A 117 1.65 8.39 -4.80
N ILE A 118 0.35 8.16 -4.69
CA ILE A 118 -0.39 7.15 -5.44
C ILE A 118 -1.35 7.85 -6.39
N ASN A 119 -0.96 7.95 -7.65
CA ASN A 119 -1.70 8.69 -8.66
C ASN A 119 -2.25 7.76 -9.75
N ALA A 120 -3.53 7.92 -10.09
CA ALA A 120 -4.20 7.17 -11.16
C ALA A 120 -4.05 5.63 -11.06
N THR A 121 -3.79 5.12 -9.86
CA THR A 121 -3.46 3.71 -9.63
C THR A 121 -4.66 2.97 -9.05
N ARG A 122 -4.92 1.75 -9.55
CA ARG A 122 -5.96 0.88 -9.00
C ARG A 122 -5.37 -0.01 -7.90
N LEU A 123 -5.88 0.09 -6.68
CA LEU A 123 -5.58 -0.80 -5.56
C LEU A 123 -6.79 -1.68 -5.29
N SER A 124 -6.72 -2.96 -5.63
CA SER A 124 -7.93 -3.79 -5.60
C SER A 124 -7.72 -5.23 -5.18
N GLU A 125 -8.72 -5.81 -4.52
CA GLU A 125 -8.71 -7.23 -4.13
C GLU A 125 -7.49 -7.64 -3.30
N ASN A 126 -6.82 -6.66 -2.68
CA ASN A 126 -5.71 -6.93 -1.79
C ASN A 126 -6.23 -7.33 -0.42
N ARG A 127 -5.49 -8.21 0.25
CA ARG A 127 -5.83 -8.76 1.56
C ARG A 127 -4.74 -8.52 2.59
N GLY A 128 -5.12 -7.97 3.74
CA GLY A 128 -4.24 -7.77 4.90
C GLY A 128 -4.95 -8.11 6.20
N LEU A 129 -4.22 -8.26 7.31
CA LEU A 129 -4.80 -8.20 8.67
C LEU A 129 -5.31 -6.79 8.97
N TYR A 130 -4.50 -5.78 8.64
CA TYR A 130 -4.83 -4.35 8.76
C TYR A 130 -4.54 -3.64 7.45
N GLY A 131 -5.47 -2.84 6.94
CA GLY A 131 -5.29 -2.15 5.67
C GLY A 131 -5.27 -3.14 4.52
N GLY A 132 -6.44 -3.49 3.98
CA GLY A 132 -6.52 -4.44 2.87
C GLY A 132 -5.71 -3.95 1.68
N ALA A 133 -5.88 -2.69 1.30
CA ALA A 133 -5.06 -2.04 0.27
C ALA A 133 -3.84 -1.36 0.86
N ILE A 134 -4.02 -0.41 1.80
CA ILE A 134 -2.95 0.43 2.32
C ILE A 134 -2.90 0.37 3.84
N TYR A 135 -1.70 0.23 4.39
CA TYR A 135 -1.43 0.50 5.78
C TYR A 135 -0.34 1.56 5.92
N ALA A 136 -0.61 2.61 6.68
CA ALA A 136 0.30 3.72 6.92
C ALA A 136 0.50 3.96 8.42
N ARG A 137 1.76 4.01 8.87
CA ARG A 137 2.15 4.26 10.25
C ARG A 137 3.31 5.24 10.28
N HIS A 138 3.19 6.37 10.98
CA HIS A 138 4.15 7.47 10.93
C HIS A 138 4.56 7.86 9.49
N ALA A 139 3.61 7.88 8.55
CA ALA A 139 3.87 8.08 7.13
C ALA A 139 2.98 9.16 6.51
N SER A 140 3.41 9.71 5.38
CA SER A 140 2.62 10.66 4.59
C SER A 140 2.18 10.00 3.29
N VAL A 141 0.87 9.89 3.06
CA VAL A 141 0.31 9.21 1.88
C VAL A 141 -0.68 10.14 1.17
N THR A 142 -0.50 10.31 -0.13
CA THR A 142 -1.44 11.01 -1.00
C THR A 142 -2.02 10.03 -2.03
N LEU A 143 -3.34 9.96 -2.11
CA LEU A 143 -4.08 9.27 -3.16
C LEU A 143 -4.78 10.33 -4.02
N SER A 144 -4.49 10.32 -5.31
CA SER A 144 -5.13 11.20 -6.30
C SER A 144 -5.59 10.41 -7.51
N HIS A 145 -6.82 10.64 -7.96
CA HIS A 145 -7.40 9.95 -9.12
C HIS A 145 -7.34 8.41 -9.03
N ALA A 146 -7.28 7.88 -7.80
CA ALA A 146 -7.07 6.46 -7.56
C ALA A 146 -8.40 5.72 -7.43
N GLU A 147 -8.32 4.39 -7.54
CA GLU A 147 -9.43 3.50 -7.23
C GLU A 147 -8.97 2.49 -6.17
N VAL A 148 -9.60 2.50 -4.99
CA VAL A 148 -9.35 1.54 -3.91
C VAL A 148 -10.58 0.64 -3.77
N THR A 149 -10.59 -0.54 -4.40
CA THR A 149 -11.80 -1.34 -4.54
C THR A 149 -11.70 -2.82 -4.19
N GLY A 150 -12.71 -3.34 -3.48
CA GLY A 150 -12.78 -4.77 -3.17
C GLY A 150 -11.67 -5.28 -2.26
N ASN A 151 -10.96 -4.39 -1.55
CA ASN A 151 -9.88 -4.80 -0.64
C ASN A 151 -10.47 -5.29 0.68
N VAL A 152 -9.77 -6.23 1.30
CA VAL A 152 -10.24 -6.91 2.50
C VAL A 152 -9.19 -6.83 3.61
N ALA A 153 -9.58 -6.28 4.75
CA ALA A 153 -8.83 -6.41 5.99
C ALA A 153 -9.52 -7.43 6.89
N ASN A 154 -8.77 -8.37 7.46
CA ASN A 154 -9.35 -9.30 8.45
C ASN A 154 -9.83 -8.51 9.67
N ARG A 155 -9.05 -7.54 10.16
CA ARG A 155 -9.41 -6.69 11.30
C ARG A 155 -9.94 -5.34 10.84
N ASP A 156 -9.06 -4.37 10.61
CA ASP A 156 -9.48 -2.96 10.47
C ASP A 156 -9.02 -2.34 9.14
N GLY A 157 -9.83 -1.42 8.61
CA GLY A 157 -9.52 -0.65 7.41
C GLY A 157 -9.50 -1.51 6.17
N GLY A 158 -10.68 -1.91 5.68
CA GLY A 158 -10.78 -2.76 4.48
C GLY A 158 -10.03 -2.17 3.28
N GLY A 159 -10.12 -0.85 3.09
CA GLY A 159 -9.31 -0.12 2.12
C GLY A 159 -7.98 0.33 2.70
N MET A 160 -8.03 1.22 3.71
CA MET A 160 -6.85 1.90 4.24
C MET A 160 -6.88 2.03 5.77
N VAL A 161 -5.71 1.92 6.40
CA VAL A 161 -5.47 2.27 7.80
C VAL A 161 -4.41 3.37 7.90
N VAL A 162 -4.67 4.37 8.72
CA VAL A 162 -3.79 5.53 8.98
C VAL A 162 -3.57 5.65 10.50
N LEU A 163 -2.35 5.42 10.96
CA LEU A 163 -1.98 5.38 12.40
C LEU A 163 -0.87 6.36 12.75
N GLU A 164 -0.60 6.54 14.04
CA GLU A 164 0.61 7.16 14.59
C GLU A 164 1.08 8.41 13.81
N ALA A 165 0.50 9.59 14.06
CA ALA A 165 0.87 10.85 13.40
C ALA A 165 1.00 10.82 11.85
N SER A 166 0.41 9.83 11.18
CA SER A 166 0.38 9.77 9.73
C SER A 166 -0.56 10.81 9.15
N THR A 167 -0.26 11.28 7.94
CA THR A 167 -1.14 12.16 7.17
C THR A 167 -1.60 11.43 5.91
N ALA A 168 -2.91 11.35 5.70
CA ALA A 168 -3.49 10.81 4.47
C ALA A 168 -4.32 11.89 3.75
N LEU A 169 -3.96 12.20 2.50
CA LEU A 169 -4.79 13.00 1.60
C LEU A 169 -5.43 12.07 0.58
N VAL A 170 -6.76 12.06 0.52
CA VAL A 170 -7.55 11.29 -0.43
C VAL A 170 -8.36 12.26 -1.29
N GLU A 171 -8.05 12.29 -2.58
CA GLU A 171 -8.52 13.31 -3.48
C GLU A 171 -8.92 12.73 -4.82
N ASP A 172 -10.07 13.17 -5.35
CA ASP A 172 -10.57 12.72 -6.66
C ASP A 172 -10.56 11.17 -6.79
N THR A 173 -10.78 10.47 -5.67
CA THR A 173 -10.53 9.03 -5.52
C THR A 173 -11.83 8.30 -5.19
N THR A 174 -11.96 7.07 -5.69
CA THR A 174 -13.05 6.17 -5.29
C THR A 174 -12.55 5.13 -4.31
N LEU A 175 -13.23 4.97 -3.18
CA LEU A 175 -13.07 3.81 -2.30
C LEU A 175 -14.40 3.03 -2.27
N ALA A 176 -14.43 1.84 -2.87
CA ALA A 176 -15.68 1.09 -2.96
C ALA A 176 -15.56 -0.40 -2.66
N ASN A 177 -16.60 -0.99 -2.09
CA ASN A 177 -16.69 -2.43 -1.81
C ASN A 177 -15.55 -2.96 -0.93
N ASN A 178 -14.88 -2.10 -0.15
CA ASN A 178 -13.84 -2.54 0.76
C ASN A 178 -14.46 -3.10 2.05
N ARG A 179 -13.84 -4.12 2.64
CA ARG A 179 -14.40 -4.86 3.78
C ARG A 179 -13.41 -5.02 4.93
N ALA A 180 -13.84 -4.66 6.13
CA ALA A 180 -13.26 -5.12 7.38
C ALA A 180 -14.06 -6.34 7.89
N GLU A 181 -13.48 -7.54 7.89
CA GLU A 181 -14.20 -8.79 8.14
C GLU A 181 -14.63 -8.99 9.59
N THR A 182 -13.75 -8.66 10.54
CA THR A 182 -14.03 -8.83 11.97
C THR A 182 -13.84 -7.55 12.78
N GLY A 183 -13.41 -6.46 12.15
CA GLY A 183 -13.20 -5.17 12.80
C GLY A 183 -14.02 -4.04 12.19
N GLN A 184 -13.40 -2.86 12.10
CA GLN A 184 -14.09 -1.59 11.88
C GLN A 184 -13.53 -0.82 10.67
N GLY A 185 -14.27 0.18 10.18
CA GLY A 185 -13.86 1.04 9.08
C GLY A 185 -13.70 0.26 7.79
N GLY A 186 -14.82 -0.04 7.13
CA GLY A 186 -14.79 -0.81 5.88
C GLY A 186 -13.95 -0.15 4.78
N ALA A 187 -13.99 1.18 4.68
CA ALA A 187 -13.14 1.93 3.76
C ALA A 187 -11.84 2.39 4.43
N ILE A 188 -11.94 3.25 5.44
CA ILE A 188 -10.80 3.93 6.04
C ILE A 188 -10.90 3.85 7.57
N VAL A 189 -9.78 3.55 8.21
CA VAL A 189 -9.59 3.72 9.65
C VAL A 189 -8.50 4.74 9.89
N VAL A 190 -8.78 5.70 10.76
CA VAL A 190 -7.77 6.63 11.28
C VAL A 190 -7.75 6.52 12.79
N GLN A 191 -6.58 6.24 13.34
CA GLN A 191 -6.42 5.99 14.76
C GLN A 191 -5.16 6.66 15.33
N GLU A 192 -5.21 6.97 16.63
CA GLU A 192 -4.16 7.57 17.46
C GLU A 192 -3.91 9.06 17.26
N ALA A 193 -3.31 9.65 18.30
CA ALA A 193 -3.03 11.07 18.41
C ALA A 193 -2.14 11.53 17.25
N GLY A 194 -2.56 12.61 16.59
CA GLY A 194 -1.82 13.24 15.50
C GLY A 194 -2.06 12.66 14.11
N ALA A 195 -2.76 11.52 13.98
CA ALA A 195 -3.13 11.03 12.65
C ALA A 195 -4.19 11.96 12.02
N VAL A 196 -3.97 12.33 10.75
CA VAL A 196 -4.79 13.28 10.00
C VAL A 196 -5.27 12.62 8.71
N LEU A 197 -6.57 12.78 8.42
CA LEU A 197 -7.17 12.38 7.16
C LEU A 197 -7.89 13.56 6.54
N THR A 198 -7.51 13.90 5.30
CA THR A 198 -8.25 14.84 4.47
C THR A 198 -8.86 14.08 3.30
N VAL A 199 -10.18 14.13 3.15
CA VAL A 199 -10.90 13.54 2.01
C VAL A 199 -11.63 14.65 1.25
N ARG A 200 -11.38 14.78 -0.05
CA ARG A 200 -12.10 15.75 -0.90
C ARG A 200 -12.39 15.21 -2.29
N ARG A 201 -13.52 15.63 -2.86
CA ARG A 201 -13.99 15.23 -4.22
C ARG A 201 -13.92 13.72 -4.46
N SER A 202 -14.17 12.93 -3.41
CA SER A 202 -13.96 11.48 -3.42
C SER A 202 -15.25 10.76 -3.09
N THR A 203 -15.41 9.54 -3.61
CA THR A 203 -16.61 8.72 -3.39
C THR A 203 -16.28 7.52 -2.52
N LEU A 204 -17.00 7.36 -1.41
CA LEU A 204 -16.94 6.18 -0.56
C LEU A 204 -18.27 5.44 -0.65
N ARG A 205 -18.32 4.25 -1.26
CA ARG A 205 -19.58 3.51 -1.48
C ARG A 205 -19.47 2.01 -1.21
N ASN A 206 -20.53 1.41 -0.69
CA ASN A 206 -20.65 -0.05 -0.46
C ASN A 206 -19.53 -0.68 0.39
N ASN A 207 -18.85 0.13 1.20
CA ASN A 207 -17.81 -0.35 2.10
C ASN A 207 -18.46 -0.93 3.37
N GLN A 208 -17.90 -2.01 3.90
CA GLN A 208 -18.54 -2.84 4.92
C GLN A 208 -17.60 -3.15 6.07
N SER A 209 -18.12 -3.17 7.29
CA SER A 209 -17.40 -3.54 8.50
C SER A 209 -18.29 -4.44 9.34
N ALA A 210 -17.74 -5.45 10.01
CA ALA A 210 -18.52 -6.29 10.91
C ALA A 210 -18.90 -5.60 12.23
N LEU A 211 -18.13 -4.61 12.69
CA LEU A 211 -18.36 -3.96 13.98
C LEU A 211 -18.90 -2.53 13.84
N GLN A 212 -18.10 -1.58 13.36
CA GLN A 212 -18.47 -0.17 13.30
C GLN A 212 -17.96 0.52 12.04
N ALA A 213 -18.79 1.42 11.51
CA ALA A 213 -18.54 2.30 10.37
C ALA A 213 -18.11 1.55 9.09
N GLY A 214 -19.08 1.28 8.20
CA GLY A 214 -18.79 0.74 6.88
C GLY A 214 -17.89 1.66 6.04
N GLY A 215 -18.01 2.98 6.20
CA GLY A 215 -17.17 3.97 5.52
C GLY A 215 -15.88 4.30 6.27
N ILE A 216 -15.88 5.41 7.00
CA ILE A 216 -14.71 5.93 7.72
C ILE A 216 -14.91 5.78 9.23
N ARG A 217 -13.90 5.25 9.92
CA ARG A 217 -13.80 5.31 11.38
C ARG A 217 -12.67 6.23 11.80
N LEU A 218 -12.93 7.13 12.75
CA LEU A 218 -11.95 8.03 13.36
C LEU A 218 -11.90 7.80 14.88
N THR A 219 -10.71 7.56 15.46
CA THR A 219 -10.53 7.49 16.93
C THR A 219 -9.22 8.08 17.39
N GLY A 220 -9.27 8.98 18.38
CA GLY A 220 -8.07 9.61 18.93
C GLY A 220 -7.38 10.58 17.96
N VAL A 221 -8.08 11.05 16.92
CA VAL A 221 -7.54 11.94 15.89
C VAL A 221 -7.56 13.41 16.32
N GLY A 222 -6.56 14.19 15.89
CA GLY A 222 -6.57 15.64 16.04
C GLY A 222 -7.39 16.28 14.92
N ALA A 223 -8.39 17.10 15.24
CA ALA A 223 -9.25 17.73 14.25
C ALA A 223 -8.50 18.81 13.45
N ARG A 224 -8.45 18.70 12.11
CA ARG A 224 -8.27 19.80 11.15
C ARG A 224 -8.96 19.52 9.83
#